data_AF-A0A370GGL3-F1
#
_entry.id   AF-A0A370GGL3-F1
#
_cell.length_a   1.000
_cell.length_b   1.000
_cell.length_c   1.000
_cell.angle_alpha   90.00
_cell.angle_beta   90.00
_cell.angle_gamma   90.00
#
_symmetry.space_group_name_H-M   'P 1'
#
loop_
_entity.id
_entity.type
_entity.pdbx_description
1 polymer ?
#
loop_
_entity_poly.entity_id
_entity_poly.type
_entity_poly.pdbx_seq_one_letter_code
_entity_poly.pdbx_strand_id
1 'polypeptide(L)'
;MPTVRVRDNENFELSLRRFKRLCEKAGILADLRRHEFYEKPTWKRKRKKAAAVKRYQKKILREHMAMERDRQPIGTGKKEAA
;
A
#
# COMPACT_ATOMS: atom_id res chain seq x y z
N MET A 1 16.40 -8.89 8.56
CA MET A 1 15.86 -10.22 8.19
C MET A 1 14.70 -10.53 9.14
N PRO A 2 13.53 -10.98 8.66
CA PRO A 2 12.35 -11.21 9.51
C PRO A 2 12.53 -12.46 10.37
N THR A 3 12.17 -12.34 11.65
CA THR A 3 12.24 -13.42 12.64
C THR A 3 10.90 -13.56 13.34
N VAL A 4 10.37 -14.78 13.44
CA VAL A 4 9.13 -15.09 14.18
C VAL A 4 9.46 -16.14 15.22
N ARG A 5 9.20 -15.83 16.50
CA ARG A 5 9.28 -16.81 17.59
C ARG A 5 7.89 -17.41 17.78
N VAL A 6 7.77 -18.71 17.61
CA VAL A 6 6.54 -19.47 17.86
C VAL A 6 6.41 -19.69 19.36
N ARG A 7 5.21 -19.48 19.91
CA ARG A 7 4.88 -19.79 21.31
C ARG A 7 4.15 -21.13 21.37
N ASP A 8 4.27 -21.85 22.49
CA ASP A 8 3.81 -23.25 22.61
C ASP A 8 2.29 -23.45 22.44
N ASN A 9 1.50 -22.38 22.58
CA ASN A 9 0.03 -22.39 22.42
C ASN A 9 -0.46 -21.82 21.08
N GLU A 10 0.41 -21.63 20.08
CA GLU A 10 0.01 -21.15 18.75
C GLU A 10 -0.04 -22.26 17.71
N ASN A 11 -1.14 -22.31 16.95
CA ASN A 11 -1.19 -23.11 15.72
C ASN A 11 -0.06 -22.68 14.76
N PHE A 12 0.66 -23.66 14.23
CA PHE A 12 1.76 -23.46 13.29
C PHE A 12 1.37 -22.61 12.07
N GLU A 13 0.18 -22.81 11.51
CA GLU A 13 -0.33 -22.07 10.35
C GLU A 13 -0.44 -20.56 10.61
N LEU A 14 -0.82 -20.18 11.83
CA LEU A 14 -0.91 -18.77 12.24
C LEU A 14 0.48 -18.12 12.30
N SER A 15 1.46 -18.84 12.83
CA SER A 15 2.87 -18.41 12.86
C SER A 15 3.43 -18.23 11.45
N LEU A 16 3.14 -19.17 10.55
CA LEU A 16 3.54 -19.10 9.14
C LEU A 16 2.92 -17.89 8.43
N ARG A 17 1.63 -17.61 8.68
CA ARG A 17 0.96 -16.44 8.11
C ARG A 17 1.59 -15.12 8.56
N ARG A 18 1.98 -15.02 9.85
CA ARG A 18 2.70 -13.85 10.36
C ARG A 18 4.07 -13.69 9.72
N PHE A 19 4.80 -14.79 9.56
CA PHE A 19 6.10 -14.79 8.90
C PHE A 19 5.99 -14.31 7.44
N LYS A 20 5.03 -14.82 6.67
CA LYS A 20 4.77 -14.36 5.29
C LYS A 20 4.51 -12.85 5.24
N ARG A 21 3.64 -12.33 6.12
CA ARG A 21 3.38 -10.89 6.22
C ARG A 21 4.62 -10.07 6.62
N LEU A 22 5.48 -10.60 7.49
CA LEU A 22 6.73 -9.95 7.88
C LEU A 22 7.73 -9.92 6.72
N CYS A 23 7.84 -10.98 5.92
CA CYS A 23 8.64 -11.02 4.70
C CYS A 23 8.14 -10.03 3.65
N GLU A 24 6.82 -9.94 3.46
CA GLU A 24 6.18 -8.96 2.57
C GLU A 24 6.40 -7.52 3.05
N LYS A 25 6.21 -7.26 4.36
CA LYS A 25 6.45 -5.95 4.97
C LYS A 25 7.91 -5.53 4.89
N ALA A 26 8.83 -6.47 5.07
CA ALA A 26 10.27 -6.26 4.90
C ALA A 26 10.65 -6.01 3.43
N GLY A 27 9.76 -6.32 2.48
CA GLY A 27 9.99 -6.05 1.06
C GLY A 27 11.05 -6.93 0.41
N ILE A 28 11.43 -8.06 1.04
CA ILE A 28 12.56 -8.90 0.59
C ILE A 28 12.41 -9.36 -0.86
N LEU A 29 11.21 -9.78 -1.25
CA LEU A 29 10.94 -10.20 -2.63
C LEU A 29 11.03 -9.04 -3.63
N ALA A 30 10.62 -7.84 -3.22
CA ALA A 30 10.74 -6.65 -4.06
C ALA A 30 12.19 -6.21 -4.21
N ASP A 31 12.99 -6.35 -3.16
CA ASP A 31 14.42 -6.09 -3.19
C ASP A 31 15.16 -7.12 -4.04
N LEU A 32 14.82 -8.41 -3.93
CA LEU A 32 15.41 -9.45 -4.77
C LEU A 32 15.20 -9.14 -6.26
N ARG A 33 13.96 -8.86 -6.66
CA ARG A 33 13.63 -8.46 -8.05
C ARG A 33 14.32 -7.17 -8.49
N ARG A 34 14.66 -6.28 -7.56
CA ARG A 34 15.40 -5.04 -7.85
C ARG A 34 16.89 -5.28 -8.12
N HIS A 35 17.46 -6.32 -7.51
CA HIS A 35 18.89 -6.65 -7.60
C HIS A 35 19.20 -7.76 -8.60
N GLU A 36 18.18 -8.40 -9.21
CA GLU A 36 18.34 -9.40 -10.27
C GLU A 36 19.18 -8.90 -11.45
N PHE A 37 19.15 -7.59 -11.74
CA PHE A 37 19.92 -6.99 -12.83
C PHE A 37 20.56 -5.68 -12.39
N TYR A 38 21.69 -5.34 -13.00
CA TYR A 38 22.33 -4.05 -12.76
C TYR A 38 21.48 -2.92 -13.36
N GLU A 39 20.99 -2.03 -12.50
CA GLU A 39 20.31 -0.80 -12.91
C GLU A 39 21.30 0.36 -12.93
N LYS A 40 21.51 0.95 -14.12
CA LYS A 40 22.34 2.17 -14.25
C LYS A 40 21.83 3.28 -13.30
N PRO A 41 22.72 4.08 -12.69
CA PRO A 41 22.32 5.14 -11.74
C PRO A 41 21.29 6.13 -12.30
N THR A 42 21.40 6.46 -13.59
CA THR A 42 20.48 7.36 -14.30
C THR A 42 19.07 6.76 -14.40
N TRP A 43 18.96 5.46 -14.67
CA TRP A 43 17.69 4.75 -14.74
C TRP A 43 17.01 4.65 -13.36
N LYS A 44 17.81 4.38 -12.31
CA LYS A 44 17.33 4.40 -10.91
C LYS A 44 16.72 5.75 -10.53
N ARG A 45 17.37 6.86 -10.92
CA ARG A 45 16.87 8.23 -10.70
C ARG A 45 15.57 8.49 -11.47
N LYS A 46 15.52 8.11 -12.76
CA LYS A 46 14.32 8.26 -13.62
C LYS A 46 13.11 7.50 -13.04
N ARG A 47 13.31 6.23 -12.64
CA ARG A 47 12.28 5.39 -12.01
C ARG A 47 11.74 5.99 -10.71
N LYS A 48 12.63 6.48 -9.84
CA LYS A 48 12.24 7.14 -8.57
C LYS A 48 11.41 8.41 -8.82
N LYS A 49 11.81 9.26 -9.77
CA LYS A 49 11.09 10.49 -10.12
C LYS A 49 9.69 10.17 -10.67
N ALA A 50 9.58 9.22 -11.60
CA ALA A 50 8.28 8.80 -12.14
C ALA A 50 7.35 8.24 -11.05
N ALA A 51 7.88 7.43 -10.12
CA ALA A 51 7.10 6.90 -9.01
C ALA A 51 6.63 8.00 -8.03
N ALA A 52 7.45 9.03 -7.78
CA ALA A 52 7.07 10.18 -6.96
C ALA A 52 5.93 10.98 -7.60
N VAL A 53 6.04 11.29 -8.90
CA VAL A 53 4.99 12.01 -9.64
C VAL A 53 3.66 11.25 -9.61
N LYS A 54 3.68 9.94 -9.89
CA LYS A 54 2.47 9.10 -9.85
C LYS A 54 1.83 9.07 -8.45
N ARG A 55 2.64 8.98 -7.39
CA ARG A 55 2.13 9.02 -6.00
C ARG A 55 1.48 10.35 -5.66
N TYR A 56 2.07 11.46 -6.11
CA TYR A 56 1.51 12.79 -5.90
C TYR A 56 0.18 12.98 -6.63
N GLN A 57 0.10 12.61 -7.90
CA GLN A 57 -1.15 12.65 -8.67
C GLN A 57 -2.26 11.81 -8.03
N LYS A 58 -1.92 10.59 -7.56
CA LYS A 58 -2.88 9.73 -6.85
C LYS A 58 -3.33 10.34 -5.53
N LYS A 59 -2.46 11.05 -4.81
CA LYS A 59 -2.80 11.76 -3.57
C LYS A 59 -3.80 12.87 -3.83
N ILE A 60 -3.53 13.76 -4.78
CA ILE A 60 -4.45 14.84 -5.18
C ILE A 60 -5.81 14.27 -5.57
N LEU A 61 -5.83 13.23 -6.42
CA LEU A 61 -7.08 12.60 -6.85
C LEU A 61 -7.88 12.05 -5.67
N ARG A 62 -7.20 11.43 -4.69
CA ARG A 62 -7.84 10.91 -3.49
C ARG A 62 -8.38 12.02 -2.59
N GLU A 63 -7.64 13.11 -2.45
CA GLU A 63 -8.06 14.30 -1.69
C GLU A 63 -9.27 14.97 -2.33
N HIS A 64 -9.27 15.13 -3.65
CA HIS A 64 -10.42 15.62 -4.40
C HIS A 64 -11.64 14.71 -4.22
N MET A 65 -11.48 13.39 -4.35
CA MET A 65 -12.59 12.45 -4.11
C MET A 65 -13.11 12.48 -2.67
N ALA A 66 -12.24 12.68 -1.68
CA ALA A 66 -12.65 12.80 -0.28
C ALA A 66 -13.43 14.10 -0.06
N MET A 67 -12.92 15.22 -0.57
CA MET A 67 -13.58 16.51 -0.52
C MET A 67 -14.97 16.49 -1.19
N GLU A 68 -15.09 15.83 -2.35
CA GLU A 68 -16.38 15.67 -3.04
C GLU A 68 -17.36 14.77 -2.29
N ARG A 69 -16.89 13.74 -1.56
CA ARG A 69 -17.74 12.92 -0.67
C ARG A 69 -18.27 13.74 0.49
N ASP A 70 -17.42 14.54 1.12
CA ASP A 70 -17.79 15.39 2.25
C ASP A 70 -18.66 16.58 1.81
N ARG A 71 -18.58 16.97 0.53
CA ARG A 71 -19.41 18.02 -0.09
C ARG A 71 -20.81 17.54 -0.48
N GLN A 72 -21.04 16.24 -0.62
CA GLN A 72 -22.38 15.71 -0.90
C GLN A 72 -23.27 15.91 0.34
N PRO A 73 -24.38 16.66 0.26
CA PRO A 73 -25.30 16.80 1.37
C PRO A 73 -25.88 15.42 1.72
N ILE A 74 -25.81 15.06 3.00
CA ILE A 74 -26.53 13.92 3.55
C ILE A 74 -28.03 14.20 3.36
N GLY A 75 -28.63 13.64 2.31
CA GLY A 75 -30.08 13.61 2.11
C GLY A 75 -30.62 14.46 0.96
N THR A 76 -30.60 13.91 -0.25
CA THR A 76 -31.77 14.00 -1.14
C THR A 76 -32.58 12.72 -0.96
N GLY A 77 -33.21 12.59 0.21
CA GLY A 77 -34.09 11.49 0.55
C GLY A 77 -35.08 11.96 1.61
N LYS A 78 -36.33 12.16 1.17
CA LYS A 78 -37.58 12.49 1.90
C LYS A 78 -37.89 13.97 2.21
N LYS A 79 -38.70 14.55 1.34
CA LYS A 79 -40.04 15.13 1.65
C LYS A 79 -40.90 14.75 0.43
N GLU A 80 -41.75 13.72 0.45
CA GLU A 80 -43.07 13.74 1.10
C GLU A 80 -43.54 15.16 1.40
N ALA A 81 -44.20 15.78 0.43
CA ALA A 81 -45.06 16.92 0.63
C ALA A 81 -46.17 16.88 -0.44
N ALA A 82 -47.37 16.56 0.05
CA ALA A 82 -48.72 16.77 -0.50
C ALA A 82 -49.06 16.18 -1.89
#